data_AF-A0A1E4JMT6-F1
#
_entry.id   AF-A0A1E4JMT6-F1
#
_cell.length_a   1.000
_cell.length_b   1.000
_cell.length_c   1.000
_cell.angle_alpha   90.00
_cell.angle_beta   90.00
_cell.angle_gamma   90.00
#
_symmetry.space_group_name_H-M   'P 1'
#
loop_
_entity.id
_entity.type
_entity.pdbx_description
1 polymer ?
#
loop_
_entity_poly.entity_id
_entity_poly.type
_entity_poly.pdbx_seq_one_letter_code
_entity_poly.pdbx_strand_id
1 'polypeptide(L)' 'MARPFFRRRKTCPFSQKDAPVIDYKDVRLLQGYLSERGKIVPSRITAVS' A
#
# COMPACT_ATOMS: atom_id res chain seq x y z
N MET A 1 15.19 12.20 27.97
CA MET A 1 15.07 12.83 26.65
C MET A 1 14.26 11.90 25.76
N ALA A 2 13.00 12.24 25.44
CA ALA A 2 12.14 11.36 24.64
C ALA A 2 12.74 11.20 23.24
N ARG A 3 12.98 9.95 22.82
CA ARG A 3 13.42 9.65 21.45
C ARG A 3 12.27 10.06 20.52
N PRO A 4 12.47 10.98 19.56
CA PRO A 4 11.40 11.31 18.62
C PRO A 4 11.02 10.03 17.88
N PHE A 5 9.76 9.60 18.01
CA PHE A 5 9.24 8.46 17.25
C PHE A 5 9.38 8.81 15.77
N PHE A 6 10.27 8.10 15.05
CA PHE A 6 10.37 8.21 13.61
C PHE A 6 9.05 7.75 12.99
N ARG A 7 8.16 8.70 12.70
CA ARG A 7 7.01 8.44 11.84
C ARG A 7 7.54 8.25 10.43
N ARG A 8 7.59 6.99 9.98
CA ARG A 8 7.88 6.68 8.58
C ARG A 8 6.89 7.46 7.71
N ARG A 9 7.41 8.31 6.82
CA ARG A 9 6.58 9.01 5.84
C ARG A 9 5.83 7.96 5.03
N LYS A 10 4.52 8.16 4.86
CA LYS A 10 3.72 7.32 3.98
C LYS A 10 4.15 7.60 2.55
N THR A 11 4.75 6.60 1.92
CA THR A 11 5.08 6.64 0.50
C THR A 11 4.09 5.77 -0.23
N CYS A 12 3.40 6.33 -1.21
CA CYS A 12 2.49 5.55 -2.05
C CYS A 12 3.33 4.65 -2.97
N PRO A 13 3.09 3.32 -2.98
CA PRO A 13 3.81 2.39 -3.86
C PRO A 13 3.51 2.63 -5.35
N PHE A 14 2.40 3.30 -5.67
CA PHE A 14 1.98 3.57 -7.05
C PHE A 14 2.38 4.94 -7.58
N SER A 15 2.87 5.85 -6.73
CA SER A 15 3.26 7.21 -7.15
C SER A 15 4.73 7.33 -7.52
N GLN A 16 5.49 6.23 -7.50
CA GLN A 16 6.91 6.23 -7.88
C GLN A 16 7.08 6.07 -9.39
N LYS A 17 8.22 6.52 -9.93
CA LYS A 17 8.53 6.45 -11.38
C LYS A 17 8.50 5.02 -11.94
N ASP A 18 8.87 4.04 -11.13
CA ASP A 18 8.93 2.61 -11.51
C ASP A 18 7.73 1.82 -10.94
N ALA A 19 6.62 2.50 -10.67
CA ALA A 19 5.43 1.87 -10.12
C ALA A 19 4.82 0.86 -11.12
N PRO A 20 4.29 -0.27 -10.62
CA PRO A 20 3.58 -1.22 -11.47
C PRO A 20 2.27 -0.61 -11.99
N VAL A 21 1.93 -0.93 -13.24
CA VAL A 21 0.66 -0.54 -13.86
C VAL A 21 -0.47 -1.29 -13.17
N ILE A 22 -1.52 -0.57 -12.77
CA ILE A 22 -2.69 -1.17 -12.12
C ILE A 22 -3.64 -1.67 -13.21
N ASP A 23 -3.79 -3.00 -13.31
CA ASP A 23 -4.79 -3.66 -14.16
C ASP A 23 -5.64 -4.64 -13.32
N TYR A 24 -6.92 -4.76 -13.65
CA TYR A 24 -7.85 -5.70 -13.02
C TYR A 24 -7.49 -7.16 -13.33
N LYS A 25 -6.73 -7.39 -14.41
CA LYS A 25 -6.25 -8.72 -14.79
C LYS A 25 -5.05 -9.17 -13.96
N ASP A 26 -4.35 -8.25 -13.30
CA ASP A 26 -3.18 -8.58 -12.49
C ASP A 26 -3.58 -9.00 -11.07
N VAL A 27 -4.00 -10.26 -10.96
CA VAL A 27 -4.48 -10.85 -9.70
C VAL A 27 -3.39 -10.82 -8.63
N ARG A 28 -2.12 -10.95 -9.01
CA ARG A 28 -0.99 -11.00 -8.07
C ARG A 28 -0.79 -9.66 -7.37
N LEU A 29 -0.92 -8.56 -8.12
CA LEU A 29 -0.85 -7.21 -7.58
C LEU A 29 -2.03 -6.94 -6.65
N LEU A 30 -3.26 -7.26 -7.08
CA LEU A 30 -4.48 -6.95 -6.34
C LEU A 30 -4.64 -7.80 -5.07
N GLN A 31 -4.16 -9.04 -5.08
CA GLN A 31 -4.25 -9.94 -3.93
C GLN A 31 -3.51 -9.37 -2.69
N GLY A 32 -2.44 -8.59 -2.88
CA GLY A 32 -1.73 -7.93 -1.79
C GLY A 32 -2.51 -6.82 -1.08
N TYR A 33 -3.61 -6.35 -1.68
CA TYR A 33 -4.49 -5.31 -1.13
C TYR A 33 -5.81 -5.88 -0.58
N LEU A 34 -5.93 -7.21 -0.55
CA LEU A 34 -7.04 -7.93 0.05
C LEU A 34 -6.60 -8.56 1.38
N SER A 35 -7.53 -8.61 2.32
CA SER A 35 -7.41 -9.40 3.55
C SER A 35 -7.67 -10.88 3.26
N GLU A 36 -7.30 -11.77 4.19
CA GLU A 36 -7.51 -13.22 4.07
C GLU A 36 -8.99 -13.61 3.83
N ARG A 37 -9.92 -12.75 4.25
CA ARG A 37 -11.38 -12.94 4.05
C ARG A 37 -11.90 -12.29 2.75
N GLY A 38 -11.01 -11.79 1.90
CA GLY A 38 -11.37 -11.12 0.64
C GLY A 38 -11.89 -9.68 0.80
N LYS A 39 -11.78 -9.06 1.99
CA LYS A 39 -12.12 -7.63 2.16
C LYS A 39 -10.97 -6.75 1.73
N ILE A 40 -11.26 -5.60 1.13
CA ILE A 40 -10.27 -4.59 0.73
C ILE A 40 -9.59 -3.99 1.97
N VAL A 41 -8.27 -3.96 1.96
CA VAL A 41 -7.47 -3.36 3.04
C VAL A 41 -7.47 -1.83 2.89
N PRO A 42 -7.76 -1.07 3.96
CA PRO A 42 -7.88 0.39 3.87
C PRO A 42 -6.54 1.09 3.60
N SER A 43 -6.61 2.26 2.95
CA SER A 43 -5.46 3.12 2.60
C SER A 43 -4.58 3.50 3.78
N ARG A 44 -5.15 3.54 5.00
CA ARG A 44 -4.39 3.82 6.22
C ARG A 44 -3.29 2.78 6.50
N ILE A 45 -3.47 1.55 6.01
CA ILE A 45 -2.54 0.42 6.15
C ILE A 45 -1.69 0.26 4.88
N THR A 46 -2.33 0.27 3.70
CA THR A 46 -1.65 0.01 2.42
C THR A 46 -0.82 1.19 1.90
N ALA A 47 -0.94 2.36 2.54
CA ALA A 47 -0.21 3.59 2.20
C ALA A 47 -0.47 4.11 0.77
N VAL A 48 -1.50 3.59 0.10
CA VAL A 48 -1.95 4.08 -1.21
C VAL A 48 -2.63 5.44 -1.05
N SER A 49 -2.29 6.36 -1.93
CA SER A 49 -2.81 7.73 -2.06
C SER A 49 -3.22 7.98 -3.50
#